data_AF-A0AAU8FI70-F1
#
_entry.id   AF-A0AAU8FI70-F1
#
_cell.length_a   1.000
_cell.length_b   1.000
_cell.length_c   1.000
_cell.angle_alpha   90.00
_cell.angle_beta   90.00
_cell.angle_gamma   90.00
#
_symmetry.space_group_name_H-M   'P 1'
#
loop_
_entity.id
_entity.type
_entity.pdbx_description
1 polymer ?
#
loop_
_entity_poly.entity_id
_entity_poly.type
_entity_poly.pdbx_seq_one_letter_code
_entity_poly.pdbx_strand_id
1 'polypeptide(L)'
;MKHLFVFALLGTLPSFSNIASAQVGIGTTTPDPSAQLDIAGDKKGVLIPRMDLDGRNGIASPATGLMIYQTDNNPGFYFYNGTVWNKVGTAPAGFSAIGKPSSVVTGSQRISSQWSTPAFASGGTFDGSTSTFTVAESGYYRLSASINYEFREQGISLPTNSIPYVAVRNATTSQVYAKGIFPITNVTIPPNSKQRLPAATGTINIEGTALLNTGDVLELYFDQNNSSMTLSLDDGDNHPVVHWSALKIN
;
A
#
# COMPACT_ATOMS: atom_id res chain seq x y z
N MET A 1 -85.80 57.73 0.10
CA MET A 1 -85.14 57.51 -1.21
C MET A 1 -83.63 57.70 -1.03
N LYS A 2 -82.87 56.75 -1.61
CA LYS A 2 -81.43 56.80 -1.98
C LYS A 2 -80.39 56.41 -0.90
N HIS A 3 -79.91 55.18 -1.10
CA HIS A 3 -78.62 54.61 -0.70
C HIS A 3 -77.44 55.46 -1.22
N LEU A 4 -76.28 55.47 -0.53
CA LEU A 4 -74.98 55.05 -1.11
C LEU A 4 -73.80 55.11 -0.12
N PHE A 5 -73.13 53.95 0.03
CA PHE A 5 -71.69 53.64 0.11
C PHE A 5 -70.72 54.54 0.93
N VAL A 6 -69.82 53.88 1.70
CA VAL A 6 -68.36 53.87 1.43
C VAL A 6 -67.62 52.88 2.34
N PHE A 7 -66.93 51.96 1.66
CA PHE A 7 -65.72 51.20 2.00
C PHE A 7 -65.69 50.30 3.25
N ALA A 8 -65.96 49.01 3.02
CA ALA A 8 -65.26 47.94 3.72
C ALA A 8 -63.75 48.09 3.45
N LEU A 9 -62.99 48.51 4.47
CA LEU A 9 -61.55 48.37 4.51
C LEU A 9 -61.25 46.87 4.65
N LEU A 10 -61.21 46.17 3.51
CA LEU A 10 -60.70 44.81 3.42
C LEU A 10 -59.19 44.89 3.66
N GLY A 11 -58.79 44.92 4.94
CA GLY A 11 -57.41 44.91 5.37
C GLY A 11 -56.75 43.65 4.83
N THR A 12 -55.98 43.80 3.75
CA THR A 12 -55.10 42.76 3.23
C THR A 12 -54.05 42.49 4.30
N LEU A 13 -54.25 41.41 5.07
CA LEU A 13 -53.20 40.87 5.95
C LEU A 13 -51.99 40.58 5.06
N PRO A 14 -50.79 41.16 5.33
CA PRO A 14 -49.60 40.68 4.66
C PRO A 14 -49.39 39.22 5.06
N SER A 15 -49.51 38.33 4.09
CA SER A 15 -49.14 36.93 4.24
C SER A 15 -47.66 36.89 4.59
N PHE A 16 -47.32 36.73 5.86
CA PHE A 16 -45.95 36.46 6.28
C PHE A 16 -45.59 35.05 5.77
N SER A 17 -45.03 34.99 4.56
CA SER A 17 -44.38 33.79 4.04
C SER A 17 -43.13 33.56 4.89
N ASN A 18 -43.26 32.83 5.99
CA ASN A 18 -42.08 32.32 6.69
C ASN A 18 -41.42 31.31 5.75
N ILE A 19 -40.34 31.72 5.08
CA ILE A 19 -39.43 30.79 4.41
C ILE A 19 -38.74 30.02 5.54
N ALA A 20 -39.30 28.89 5.93
CA ALA A 20 -38.64 27.97 6.84
C ALA A 20 -37.50 27.30 6.06
N SER A 21 -36.26 27.74 6.29
CA SER A 21 -35.08 27.05 5.78
C SER A 21 -34.99 25.65 6.39
N ALA A 22 -34.96 24.60 5.56
CA ALA A 22 -34.87 23.21 6.00
C ALA A 22 -33.45 22.77 6.45
N GLN A 23 -32.60 23.74 6.78
CA GLN A 23 -31.20 23.50 7.18
C GLN A 23 -31.14 23.13 8.66
N VAL A 24 -30.30 22.16 9.00
CA VAL A 24 -30.06 21.77 10.38
C VAL A 24 -28.81 22.48 10.88
N GLY A 25 -28.98 23.43 11.80
CA GLY A 25 -27.88 24.04 12.56
C GLY A 25 -27.72 23.40 13.93
N ILE A 26 -26.50 23.01 14.31
CA ILE A 26 -26.17 22.57 15.66
C ILE A 26 -25.07 23.48 16.20
N GLY A 27 -25.38 24.25 17.25
CA GLY A 27 -24.42 25.23 17.81
C GLY A 27 -24.30 26.53 17.00
N THR A 28 -25.11 26.71 15.96
CA THR A 28 -25.25 27.96 15.18
C THR A 28 -26.72 28.25 14.92
N THR A 29 -27.10 29.53 14.93
CA THR A 29 -28.44 30.01 14.49
C THR A 29 -28.44 30.49 13.05
N THR A 30 -27.26 30.58 12.42
CA THR A 30 -27.06 30.99 11.03
C THR A 30 -26.22 29.93 10.33
N PRO A 31 -26.81 28.77 9.99
CA PRO A 31 -26.12 27.77 9.17
C PRO A 31 -25.59 28.39 7.88
N ASP A 32 -24.44 27.90 7.39
CA ASP A 32 -23.95 28.28 6.07
C ASP A 32 -25.04 28.00 5.01
N PRO A 33 -25.37 28.96 4.11
CA PRO A 33 -26.41 28.77 3.11
C PRO A 33 -26.21 27.57 2.18
N SER A 34 -24.97 27.10 2.02
CA SER A 34 -24.62 25.92 1.22
C SER A 34 -24.70 24.59 1.96
N ALA A 35 -24.96 24.60 3.28
CA ALA A 35 -24.98 23.41 4.12
C ALA A 35 -26.40 22.92 4.42
N GLN A 36 -26.63 21.62 4.25
CA GLN A 36 -27.85 20.96 4.75
C GLN A 36 -27.76 20.69 6.27
N LEU A 37 -26.54 20.47 6.76
CA LEU A 37 -26.18 20.31 8.18
C LEU A 37 -24.93 21.15 8.45
N ASP A 38 -25.04 22.13 9.35
CA ASP A 38 -23.93 22.95 9.83
C ASP A 38 -23.77 22.77 11.34
N ILE A 39 -22.55 22.43 11.78
CA ILE A 39 -22.23 22.16 13.17
C ILE A 39 -21.10 23.08 13.58
N ALA A 40 -21.40 24.03 14.46
CA ALA A 40 -20.44 25.00 14.97
C ALA A 40 -20.11 24.74 16.44
N GLY A 41 -18.83 24.83 16.78
CA GLY A 41 -18.33 24.70 18.15
C GLY A 41 -16.79 24.76 18.20
N ASP A 42 -16.24 25.25 19.32
CA ASP A 42 -14.80 25.43 19.53
C ASP A 42 -14.17 24.33 20.41
N LYS A 43 -15.00 23.57 21.14
CA LYS A 43 -14.57 22.60 22.16
C LYS A 43 -15.16 21.20 21.99
N LYS A 44 -16.03 20.99 21.00
CA LYS A 44 -16.73 19.72 20.76
C LYS A 44 -16.63 19.34 19.28
N GLY A 45 -16.61 18.05 19.00
CA GLY A 45 -16.62 17.50 17.64
C GLY A 45 -17.86 16.68 17.36
N VAL A 46 -17.90 16.06 16.18
CA VAL A 46 -18.96 15.14 15.75
C VAL A 46 -18.49 13.71 15.95
N LEU A 47 -19.27 12.93 16.69
CA LEU A 47 -19.03 11.50 16.86
C LEU A 47 -19.93 10.73 15.90
N ILE A 48 -19.33 10.20 14.82
CA ILE A 48 -20.03 9.38 13.83
C ILE A 48 -20.23 7.94 14.35
N PRO A 49 -21.08 7.11 13.71
CA PRO A 49 -21.28 5.72 14.12
C PRO A 49 -19.95 4.96 14.25
N ARG A 50 -19.74 4.32 15.40
CA ARG A 50 -18.56 3.50 15.70
C ARG A 50 -18.97 2.04 15.79
N MET A 51 -18.20 1.15 15.17
CA MET A 51 -18.47 -0.28 15.15
C MET A 51 -17.19 -1.08 14.91
N ASP A 52 -17.22 -2.36 15.21
CA ASP A 52 -16.16 -3.29 14.81
C ASP A 52 -16.29 -3.69 13.32
N LEU A 53 -15.33 -4.48 12.84
CA LEU A 53 -15.31 -4.97 11.47
C LEU A 53 -16.58 -5.75 11.10
N ASP A 54 -17.06 -6.60 12.02
CA ASP A 54 -18.24 -7.43 11.79
C ASP A 54 -19.50 -6.56 11.68
N GLY A 55 -19.64 -5.55 12.54
CA GLY A 55 -20.69 -4.54 12.45
C GLY A 55 -20.66 -3.77 11.13
N ARG A 56 -19.48 -3.36 10.65
CA ARG A 56 -19.31 -2.70 9.34
C ARG A 56 -19.73 -3.61 8.19
N ASN A 57 -19.29 -4.87 8.21
CA ASN A 57 -19.61 -5.85 7.19
C ASN A 57 -21.08 -6.29 7.22
N GLY A 58 -21.75 -6.15 8.37
CA GLY A 58 -23.17 -6.41 8.56
C GLY A 58 -24.11 -5.34 8.00
N ILE A 59 -23.60 -4.18 7.55
CA ILE A 59 -24.43 -3.15 6.92
C ILE A 59 -24.88 -3.65 5.54
N ALA A 60 -26.16 -3.98 5.41
CA ALA A 60 -26.75 -4.36 4.14
C ALA A 60 -26.90 -3.15 3.21
N SER A 61 -26.45 -3.28 1.95
CA SER A 61 -26.55 -2.24 0.91
C SER A 61 -26.13 -0.84 1.38
N PRO A 62 -24.87 -0.66 1.85
CA PRO A 62 -24.40 0.63 2.34
C PRO A 62 -24.49 1.70 1.24
N ALA A 63 -24.94 2.91 1.61
CA ALA A 63 -25.01 4.03 0.68
C ALA A 63 -23.60 4.51 0.30
N THR A 64 -23.40 4.89 -0.97
CA THR A 64 -22.18 5.58 -1.41
C THR A 64 -21.99 6.87 -0.59
N GLY A 65 -20.82 7.05 -0.02
CA GLY A 65 -20.49 8.15 0.89
C GLY A 65 -20.82 7.91 2.36
N LEU A 66 -21.40 6.76 2.73
CA LEU A 66 -21.64 6.41 4.14
C LEU A 66 -20.32 6.36 4.91
N MET A 67 -20.21 7.16 5.98
CA MET A 67 -19.03 7.23 6.83
C MET A 67 -19.25 6.56 8.19
N ILE A 68 -18.26 5.80 8.65
CA ILE A 68 -18.22 5.16 9.96
C ILE A 68 -16.80 5.24 10.55
N TYR A 69 -16.66 4.96 11.84
CA TYR A 69 -15.37 4.72 12.47
C TYR A 69 -15.26 3.24 12.87
N GLN A 70 -14.32 2.50 12.28
CA GLN A 70 -14.05 1.11 12.66
C GLN A 70 -13.15 1.09 13.91
N THR A 71 -13.52 0.30 14.92
CA THR A 71 -12.84 0.29 16.24
C THR A 71 -11.77 -0.79 16.39
N ASP A 72 -11.75 -1.79 15.52
CA ASP A 72 -10.82 -2.92 15.53
C ASP A 72 -10.25 -3.20 14.12
N ASN A 73 -9.42 -4.24 13.99
CA ASN A 73 -8.83 -4.75 12.74
C ASN A 73 -8.51 -3.68 11.67
N ASN A 74 -7.50 -2.85 11.94
CA ASN A 74 -7.18 -1.58 11.25
C ASN A 74 -8.16 -0.42 11.58
N PRO A 75 -8.20 0.06 12.85
CA PRO A 75 -9.11 1.11 13.29
C PRO A 75 -8.96 2.42 12.51
N GLY A 76 -10.05 3.18 12.36
CA GLY A 76 -10.03 4.50 11.74
C GLY A 76 -11.34 4.88 11.08
N PHE A 77 -11.35 6.03 10.41
CA PHE A 77 -12.47 6.49 9.61
C PHE A 77 -12.55 5.70 8.31
N TYR A 78 -13.74 5.22 7.94
CA TYR A 78 -14.00 4.57 6.66
C TYR A 78 -15.19 5.23 5.97
N PHE A 79 -15.17 5.25 4.65
CA PHE A 79 -16.33 5.55 3.83
C PHE A 79 -16.60 4.45 2.80
N TYR A 80 -17.87 4.22 2.48
CA TYR A 80 -18.24 3.30 1.41
C TYR A 80 -18.20 4.04 0.05
N ASN A 81 -17.43 3.56 -0.91
CA ASN A 81 -17.31 4.22 -2.23
C ASN A 81 -18.35 3.73 -3.26
N GLY A 82 -19.30 2.89 -2.85
CA GLY A 82 -20.27 2.24 -3.73
C GLY A 82 -19.92 0.78 -4.08
N THR A 83 -18.69 0.34 -3.80
CA THR A 83 -18.26 -1.05 -4.00
C THR A 83 -17.57 -1.63 -2.76
N VAL A 84 -16.62 -0.90 -2.20
CA VAL A 84 -15.81 -1.31 -1.04
C VAL A 84 -15.69 -0.19 0.01
N TRP A 85 -15.38 -0.60 1.23
CA TRP A 85 -15.05 0.33 2.30
C TRP A 85 -13.59 0.80 2.19
N ASN A 86 -13.40 2.11 2.12
CA ASN A 86 -12.09 2.74 2.02
C ASN A 86 -11.78 3.48 3.32
N LYS A 87 -10.59 3.27 3.86
CA LYS A 87 -10.11 4.01 5.02
C LYS A 87 -9.76 5.44 4.60
N VAL A 88 -10.23 6.43 5.36
CA VAL A 88 -9.85 7.83 5.23
C VAL A 88 -8.52 8.05 5.97
N GLY A 89 -7.53 8.59 5.27
CA GLY A 89 -6.21 8.89 5.82
C GLY A 89 -5.12 8.81 4.77
N THR A 90 -3.90 9.15 5.15
CA THR A 90 -2.72 8.97 4.31
C THR A 90 -2.37 7.49 4.17
N ALA A 91 -1.95 7.10 2.97
CA ALA A 91 -1.38 5.78 2.75
C ALA A 91 -0.15 5.57 3.66
N PRO A 92 0.08 4.32 4.13
CA PRO A 92 1.18 4.03 5.04
C PRO A 92 2.52 4.46 4.43
N ALA A 93 3.44 4.97 5.26
CA ALA A 93 4.79 5.29 4.81
C ALA A 93 5.45 4.06 4.16
N GLY A 94 6.10 4.20 3.02
CA GLY A 94 6.58 3.10 2.23
C GLY A 94 6.59 3.37 0.74
N PHE A 95 6.80 2.29 -0.03
CA PHE A 95 6.74 2.30 -1.47
C PHE A 95 6.28 0.95 -2.03
N SER A 96 5.85 0.96 -3.29
CA SER A 96 5.68 -0.23 -4.11
C SER A 96 6.14 0.06 -5.54
N ALA A 97 7.10 -0.73 -6.04
CA ALA A 97 7.71 -0.54 -7.34
C ALA A 97 7.77 -1.85 -8.14
N ILE A 98 7.77 -1.71 -9.46
CA ILE A 98 7.85 -2.82 -10.41
C ILE A 98 9.13 -2.62 -11.25
N GLY A 99 9.97 -3.64 -11.28
CA GLY A 99 11.20 -3.72 -12.07
C GLY A 99 10.96 -4.41 -13.41
N LYS A 100 11.57 -3.88 -14.48
CA LYS A 100 11.54 -4.48 -15.82
C LYS A 100 12.73 -5.41 -16.08
N PRO A 101 12.57 -6.43 -16.94
CA PRO A 101 13.66 -7.31 -17.34
C PRO A 101 14.72 -6.52 -18.07
N SER A 102 15.98 -6.69 -17.66
CA SER A 102 17.16 -6.11 -18.35
C SER A 102 18.48 -6.44 -17.65
N SER A 103 18.45 -6.98 -16.43
CA SER A 103 19.64 -7.10 -15.60
C SER A 103 20.08 -8.55 -15.43
N VAL A 104 21.31 -8.80 -15.89
CA VAL A 104 22.09 -9.99 -15.56
C VAL A 104 22.97 -9.63 -14.37
N VAL A 105 22.83 -10.38 -13.30
CA VAL A 105 23.49 -10.19 -12.02
C VAL A 105 24.55 -11.29 -11.87
N THR A 106 25.81 -10.92 -12.10
CA THR A 106 26.97 -11.82 -11.96
C THR A 106 27.63 -11.62 -10.60
N GLY A 107 27.70 -12.67 -9.78
CA GLY A 107 28.26 -12.55 -8.43
C GLY A 107 27.31 -11.91 -7.41
N SER A 108 27.76 -11.82 -6.15
CA SER A 108 26.98 -11.17 -5.08
C SER A 108 26.95 -9.66 -5.27
N GLN A 109 25.79 -9.11 -5.59
CA GLN A 109 25.62 -7.67 -5.82
C GLN A 109 24.15 -7.24 -5.68
N ARG A 110 23.95 -5.93 -5.63
CA ARG A 110 22.62 -5.32 -5.62
C ARG A 110 21.87 -5.69 -6.91
N ILE A 111 20.59 -5.99 -6.77
CA ILE A 111 19.67 -6.13 -7.89
C ILE A 111 19.28 -4.74 -8.35
N SER A 112 19.87 -4.29 -9.47
CA SER A 112 19.32 -3.20 -10.25
C SER A 112 18.32 -3.77 -11.24
N SER A 113 17.20 -3.09 -11.44
CA SER A 113 16.31 -3.33 -12.57
C SER A 113 15.91 -1.98 -13.12
N GLN A 114 15.51 -1.89 -14.39
CA GLN A 114 14.96 -0.64 -14.92
C GLN A 114 13.58 -0.41 -14.29
N TRP A 115 13.56 0.14 -13.07
CA TRP A 115 12.35 0.35 -12.29
C TRP A 115 11.39 1.29 -13.03
N SER A 116 10.10 0.94 -13.08
CA SER A 116 9.06 1.89 -13.44
C SER A 116 8.88 2.93 -12.34
N THR A 117 8.15 4.00 -12.64
CA THR A 117 7.65 4.89 -11.58
C THR A 117 6.95 4.05 -10.50
N PRO A 118 7.26 4.23 -9.21
CA PRO A 118 6.58 3.52 -8.14
C PRO A 118 5.07 3.72 -8.26
N ALA A 119 4.29 2.66 -8.07
CA ALA A 119 2.84 2.76 -8.01
C ALA A 119 2.39 3.61 -6.81
N PHE A 120 3.24 3.69 -5.78
CA PHE A 120 3.06 4.50 -4.59
C PHE A 120 4.41 4.76 -3.91
N ALA A 121 4.59 5.97 -3.38
CA ALA A 121 5.66 6.30 -2.43
C ALA A 121 5.17 7.42 -1.48
N SER A 122 5.26 7.19 -0.18
CA SER A 122 4.93 8.15 0.89
C SER A 122 5.84 7.92 2.08
N GLY A 123 6.15 8.91 2.91
CA GLY A 123 6.96 8.71 4.12
C GLY A 123 8.32 7.99 3.88
N GLY A 124 8.94 8.28 2.73
CA GLY A 124 10.20 7.69 2.28
C GLY A 124 10.52 8.09 0.84
N THR A 125 11.71 7.72 0.35
CA THR A 125 12.13 7.99 -1.02
C THR A 125 12.66 6.73 -1.67
N PHE A 126 11.94 6.26 -2.70
CA PHE A 126 12.45 5.22 -3.59
C PHE A 126 13.16 5.88 -4.78
N ASP A 127 14.43 5.55 -4.97
CA ASP A 127 15.23 5.99 -6.12
C ASP A 127 15.47 4.79 -7.05
N GLY A 128 14.80 4.82 -8.21
CA GLY A 128 14.93 3.78 -9.23
C GLY A 128 16.29 3.78 -9.95
N SER A 129 17.05 4.89 -9.92
CA SER A 129 18.38 4.93 -10.51
C SER A 129 19.41 4.18 -9.67
N THR A 130 19.29 4.29 -8.34
CA THR A 130 20.13 3.57 -7.38
C THR A 130 19.50 2.26 -6.91
N SER A 131 18.24 1.97 -7.24
CA SER A 131 17.51 0.77 -6.78
C SER A 131 17.44 0.67 -5.24
N THR A 132 17.23 1.79 -4.57
CA THR A 132 17.21 1.88 -3.10
C THR A 132 15.99 2.60 -2.58
N PHE A 133 15.54 2.21 -1.38
CA PHE A 133 14.52 2.94 -0.63
C PHE A 133 15.11 3.53 0.65
N THR A 134 14.96 4.83 0.84
CA THR A 134 15.34 5.52 2.08
C THR A 134 14.12 5.69 2.97
N VAL A 135 14.19 5.13 4.18
CA VAL A 135 13.14 5.20 5.20
C VAL A 135 13.10 6.63 5.78
N ALA A 136 11.97 7.33 5.70
CA ALA A 136 11.84 8.66 6.30
C ALA A 136 11.20 8.66 7.70
N GLU A 137 10.61 7.54 8.12
CA GLU A 137 9.95 7.41 9.42
C GLU A 137 10.35 6.11 10.10
N SER A 138 10.83 6.18 11.33
CA SER A 138 11.12 4.96 12.10
C SER A 138 9.83 4.18 12.42
N GLY A 139 9.91 2.85 12.41
CA GLY A 139 8.78 1.99 12.74
C GLY A 139 8.94 0.55 12.24
N TYR A 140 7.90 -0.26 12.44
CA TYR A 140 7.84 -1.60 11.85
C TYR A 140 7.36 -1.51 10.41
N TYR A 141 8.05 -2.19 9.51
CA TYR A 141 7.70 -2.29 8.11
C TYR A 141 7.45 -3.74 7.72
N ARG A 142 6.44 -3.97 6.89
CA ARG A 142 6.26 -5.19 6.12
C ARG A 142 7.08 -5.06 4.84
N LEU A 143 7.95 -6.03 4.61
CA LEU A 143 8.83 -6.14 3.46
C LEU A 143 8.33 -7.26 2.56
N SER A 144 8.12 -6.99 1.28
CA SER A 144 7.66 -7.97 0.32
C SER A 144 8.39 -7.79 -1.02
N ALA A 145 8.89 -8.87 -1.59
CA ALA A 145 9.39 -8.88 -2.95
C ALA A 145 9.07 -10.19 -3.68
N SER A 146 8.82 -10.10 -4.98
CA SER A 146 8.68 -11.26 -5.87
C SER A 146 9.60 -11.07 -7.06
N ILE A 147 10.39 -12.08 -7.39
CA ILE A 147 11.44 -12.03 -8.41
C ILE A 147 11.33 -13.27 -9.29
N ASN A 148 10.95 -13.10 -10.54
CA ASN A 148 11.13 -14.11 -11.57
C ASN A 148 12.61 -14.19 -11.94
N TYR A 149 13.13 -15.40 -12.20
CA TYR A 149 14.54 -15.58 -12.51
C TYR A 149 14.78 -16.70 -13.52
N GLU A 150 15.91 -16.57 -14.20
CA GLU A 150 16.57 -17.62 -15.00
C GLU A 150 18.06 -17.67 -14.62
N PHE A 151 18.61 -18.86 -14.35
CA PHE A 151 20.05 -19.05 -14.29
C PHE A 151 20.59 -19.39 -15.68
N ARG A 152 21.40 -18.49 -16.24
CA ARG A 152 21.91 -18.61 -17.63
C ARG A 152 23.06 -19.60 -17.78
N GLU A 153 23.56 -20.17 -16.69
CA GLU A 153 24.65 -21.16 -16.71
C GLU A 153 24.10 -22.55 -16.36
N GLN A 154 24.04 -23.41 -17.37
CA GLN A 154 23.67 -24.82 -17.21
C GLN A 154 24.80 -25.57 -16.48
N GLY A 155 24.45 -26.33 -15.43
CA GLY A 155 25.36 -27.32 -14.84
C GLY A 155 26.32 -26.83 -13.75
N ILE A 156 26.06 -25.69 -13.09
CA ILE A 156 26.82 -25.31 -11.89
C ILE A 156 26.50 -26.28 -10.74
N SER A 157 27.49 -27.07 -10.31
CA SER A 157 27.38 -27.80 -9.05
C SER A 157 27.58 -26.84 -7.90
N LEU A 158 26.52 -26.59 -7.12
CA LEU A 158 26.65 -25.80 -5.90
C LEU A 158 27.48 -26.58 -4.86
N PRO A 159 28.43 -25.94 -4.17
CA PRO A 159 29.07 -26.53 -3.00
C PRO A 159 28.04 -26.98 -1.95
N THR A 160 28.38 -27.94 -1.10
CA THR A 160 27.47 -28.60 -0.16
C THR A 160 26.73 -27.63 0.79
N ASN A 161 27.34 -26.49 1.12
CA ASN A 161 26.79 -25.48 2.04
C ASN A 161 26.38 -24.16 1.35
N SER A 162 26.50 -24.08 0.03
CA SER A 162 26.15 -22.88 -0.72
C SER A 162 24.66 -22.88 -1.04
N ILE A 163 23.95 -21.98 -0.38
CA ILE A 163 22.53 -21.69 -0.66
C ILE A 163 22.48 -20.23 -1.10
N PRO A 164 22.41 -19.96 -2.41
CA PRO A 164 22.18 -18.60 -2.90
C PRO A 164 20.82 -18.10 -2.41
N TYR A 165 20.69 -16.80 -2.24
CA TYR A 165 19.44 -16.17 -1.84
C TYR A 165 19.37 -14.75 -2.38
N VAL A 166 18.16 -14.21 -2.43
CA VAL A 166 17.93 -12.77 -2.54
C VAL A 166 17.46 -12.26 -1.19
N ALA A 167 17.96 -11.10 -0.78
CA ALA A 167 17.60 -10.47 0.47
C ALA A 167 17.08 -9.05 0.30
N VAL A 168 16.15 -8.65 1.16
CA VAL A 168 15.99 -7.24 1.51
C VAL A 168 16.97 -6.96 2.64
N ARG A 169 17.92 -6.05 2.41
CA ARG A 169 18.96 -5.70 3.38
C ARG A 169 19.17 -4.20 3.46
N ASN A 170 19.82 -3.77 4.53
CA ASN A 170 20.35 -2.42 4.65
C ASN A 170 21.60 -2.27 3.77
N ALA A 171 21.58 -1.34 2.81
CA ALA A 171 22.67 -1.10 1.88
C ALA A 171 23.96 -0.61 2.58
N THR A 172 23.83 0.06 3.74
CA THR A 172 24.95 0.62 4.50
C THR A 172 25.52 -0.40 5.49
N THR A 173 24.67 -1.05 6.30
CA THR A 173 25.13 -1.96 7.37
C THR A 173 25.24 -3.41 6.92
N SER A 174 24.76 -3.74 5.72
CA SER A 174 24.62 -5.12 5.22
C SER A 174 23.71 -6.02 6.07
N GLN A 175 22.96 -5.45 7.04
CA GLN A 175 22.00 -6.20 7.84
C GLN A 175 20.88 -6.73 6.96
N VAL A 176 20.66 -8.05 6.97
CA VAL A 176 19.58 -8.69 6.22
C VAL A 176 18.30 -8.75 7.07
N TYR A 177 17.19 -8.29 6.49
CA TYR A 177 15.88 -8.28 7.14
C TYR A 177 14.95 -9.40 6.69
N ALA A 178 15.02 -9.77 5.40
CA ALA A 178 14.21 -10.84 4.83
C ALA A 178 15.00 -11.54 3.71
N LYS A 179 14.76 -12.84 3.51
CA LYS A 179 15.43 -13.66 2.48
C LYS A 179 14.42 -14.49 1.71
N GLY A 180 14.64 -14.64 0.41
CA GLY A 180 14.04 -15.65 -0.44
C GLY A 180 15.13 -16.56 -0.98
N ILE A 181 14.94 -17.87 -0.84
CA ILE A 181 15.94 -18.88 -1.21
C ILE A 181 15.56 -19.49 -2.56
N PHE A 182 16.56 -19.74 -3.41
CA PHE A 182 16.34 -20.47 -4.66
C PHE A 182 16.06 -21.95 -4.39
N PRO A 183 15.08 -22.57 -5.05
CA PRO A 183 14.93 -24.02 -5.08
C PRO A 183 16.20 -24.72 -5.58
N ILE A 184 16.66 -25.74 -4.84
CA ILE A 184 17.85 -26.52 -5.19
C ILE A 184 17.49 -28.01 -5.21
N THR A 185 17.85 -28.68 -6.29
CA THR A 185 17.63 -30.11 -6.51
C THR A 185 18.94 -30.87 -6.45
N ASN A 186 18.94 -31.99 -5.74
CA ASN A 186 20.07 -32.93 -5.75
C ASN A 186 19.87 -33.93 -6.89
N VAL A 187 20.82 -34.03 -7.80
CA VAL A 187 20.79 -34.95 -8.95
C VAL A 187 21.96 -35.92 -8.85
N THR A 188 21.71 -37.20 -9.15
CA THR A 188 22.75 -38.22 -9.28
C THR A 188 23.04 -38.42 -10.76
N ILE A 189 24.29 -38.19 -11.16
CA ILE A 189 24.76 -38.33 -12.53
C ILE A 189 25.58 -39.63 -12.63
N PRO A 190 25.36 -40.49 -13.64
CA PRO A 190 26.19 -41.67 -13.85
C PRO A 190 27.69 -41.30 -13.96
N PRO A 191 28.62 -42.06 -13.33
CA PRO A 191 28.42 -43.33 -12.63
C PRO A 191 28.30 -43.18 -11.10
N ASN A 192 27.52 -42.21 -10.58
CA ASN A 192 27.20 -41.91 -9.16
C ASN A 192 27.75 -40.58 -8.60
N SER A 193 28.04 -39.60 -9.45
CA SER A 193 28.38 -38.24 -9.00
C SER A 193 27.12 -37.53 -8.48
N LYS A 194 27.17 -36.99 -7.26
CA LYS A 194 26.10 -36.15 -6.71
C LYS A 194 26.34 -34.70 -7.06
N GLN A 195 25.37 -34.05 -7.69
CA GLN A 195 25.42 -32.63 -8.03
C GLN A 195 24.23 -31.90 -7.39
N ARG A 196 24.48 -30.67 -6.92
CA ARG A 196 23.43 -29.76 -6.46
C ARG A 196 23.17 -28.73 -7.55
N LEU A 197 21.98 -28.73 -8.11
CA LEU A 197 21.58 -27.82 -9.18
C LEU A 197 20.47 -26.89 -8.69
N PRO A 198 20.60 -25.56 -8.83
CA PRO A 198 19.46 -24.67 -8.66
C PRO A 198 18.44 -24.93 -9.78
N ALA A 199 17.16 -24.64 -9.53
CA ALA A 199 16.16 -24.66 -10.59
C ALA A 199 16.55 -23.65 -11.69
N ALA A 200 16.47 -24.04 -12.96
CA ALA A 200 16.92 -23.19 -14.07
C ALA A 200 16.10 -21.90 -14.19
N THR A 201 14.81 -21.96 -13.90
CA THR A 201 13.91 -20.79 -13.85
C THR A 201 12.94 -20.91 -12.67
N GLY A 202 12.33 -19.80 -12.28
CA GLY A 202 11.22 -19.80 -11.33
C GLY A 202 10.92 -18.43 -10.75
N THR A 203 10.17 -18.41 -9.65
CA THR A 203 9.87 -17.20 -8.87
C THR A 203 10.37 -17.36 -7.45
N ILE A 204 11.05 -16.34 -6.93
CA ILE A 204 11.37 -16.20 -5.51
C ILE A 204 10.40 -15.21 -4.89
N ASN A 205 9.84 -15.59 -3.75
CA ASN A 205 9.09 -14.66 -2.90
C ASN A 205 9.89 -14.40 -1.63
N ILE A 206 9.91 -13.13 -1.22
CA ILE A 206 10.55 -12.62 -0.02
C ILE A 206 9.47 -11.94 0.80
N GLU A 207 9.26 -12.39 2.02
CA GLU A 207 8.32 -11.77 2.95
C GLU A 207 9.00 -11.63 4.30
N GLY A 208 8.76 -10.52 4.98
CA GLY A 208 9.30 -10.30 6.31
C GLY A 208 8.77 -9.04 6.99
N THR A 209 9.10 -8.90 8.26
CA THR A 209 8.86 -7.68 9.02
C THR A 209 10.16 -7.22 9.66
N ALA A 210 10.39 -5.91 9.67
CA ALA A 210 11.61 -5.33 10.22
C ALA A 210 11.31 -4.04 10.96
N LEU A 211 12.00 -3.83 12.08
CA LEU A 211 12.10 -2.53 12.71
C LEU A 211 13.14 -1.72 11.94
N LEU A 212 12.71 -0.63 11.32
CA LEU A 212 13.56 0.26 10.54
C LEU A 212 13.62 1.63 11.21
N ASN A 213 14.76 2.29 11.04
CA ASN A 213 14.99 3.64 11.53
C ASN A 213 15.00 4.65 10.38
N THR A 214 14.65 5.88 10.70
CA THR A 214 14.79 7.02 9.78
C THR A 214 16.23 7.09 9.26
N GLY A 215 16.39 7.17 7.94
CA GLY A 215 17.69 7.17 7.26
C GLY A 215 18.21 5.79 6.86
N ASP A 216 17.56 4.68 7.27
CA ASP A 216 17.92 3.36 6.76
C ASP A 216 17.69 3.30 5.24
N VAL A 217 18.68 2.77 4.52
CA VAL A 217 18.63 2.59 3.07
C VAL A 217 18.49 1.12 2.77
N LEU A 218 17.35 0.72 2.21
CA LEU A 218 17.07 -0.65 1.82
C LEU A 218 17.45 -0.92 0.37
N GLU A 219 17.85 -2.15 0.09
CA GLU A 219 18.06 -2.67 -1.26
C GLU A 219 17.65 -4.14 -1.38
N LEU A 220 17.36 -4.58 -2.61
CA LEU A 220 17.37 -5.99 -2.96
C LEU A 220 18.79 -6.41 -3.33
N TYR A 221 19.29 -7.48 -2.71
CA TYR A 221 20.66 -7.96 -2.90
C TYR A 221 20.66 -9.44 -3.21
N PHE A 222 21.28 -9.83 -4.33
CA PHE A 222 21.57 -11.22 -4.64
C PHE A 222 22.89 -11.62 -3.98
N ASP A 223 22.85 -12.68 -3.18
CA ASP A 223 24.04 -13.29 -2.60
C ASP A 223 24.18 -14.71 -3.13
N GLN A 224 25.27 -14.96 -3.85
CA GLN A 224 25.58 -16.26 -4.41
C GLN A 224 26.07 -17.26 -3.35
N ASN A 225 26.43 -16.79 -2.14
CA ASN A 225 26.86 -17.60 -1.00
C ASN A 225 27.97 -18.61 -1.38
N ASN A 226 29.12 -18.07 -1.83
CA ASN A 226 30.31 -18.83 -2.25
C ASN A 226 30.13 -19.76 -3.47
N SER A 227 29.12 -19.51 -4.31
CA SER A 227 29.04 -20.08 -5.66
C SER A 227 29.59 -19.09 -6.69
N SER A 228 29.73 -19.47 -7.96
CA SER A 228 30.00 -18.55 -9.07
C SER A 228 28.81 -18.61 -10.00
N MET A 229 27.81 -17.76 -9.73
CA MET A 229 26.50 -17.84 -10.39
C MET A 229 26.15 -16.54 -11.10
N THR A 230 25.48 -16.69 -12.23
CA THR A 230 24.92 -15.60 -13.02
C THR A 230 23.39 -15.69 -13.00
N LEU A 231 22.74 -14.76 -12.30
CA LEU A 231 21.29 -14.65 -12.18
C LEU A 231 20.75 -13.69 -13.25
N SER A 232 19.87 -14.15 -14.11
CA SER A 232 19.13 -13.29 -15.04
C SER A 232 17.76 -12.96 -14.47
N LEU A 233 17.42 -11.68 -14.45
CA LEU A 233 16.09 -11.19 -14.09
C LEU A 233 15.23 -11.10 -15.36
N ASP A 234 15.20 -12.18 -16.13
CA ASP A 234 14.47 -12.29 -17.40
C ASP A 234 13.85 -13.68 -17.45
N ASP A 235 12.59 -13.76 -17.85
CA ASP A 235 11.88 -15.01 -18.13
C ASP A 235 11.79 -15.31 -19.63
N GLY A 236 12.38 -14.46 -20.48
CA GLY A 236 12.39 -14.58 -21.94
C GLY A 236 11.20 -13.91 -22.63
N ASP A 237 10.20 -13.44 -21.88
CA ASP A 237 8.92 -12.93 -22.41
C ASP A 237 8.65 -11.45 -22.08
N ASN A 238 9.67 -10.73 -21.59
CA ASN A 238 9.62 -9.27 -21.38
C ASN A 238 8.54 -8.80 -20.37
N HIS A 239 8.11 -9.69 -19.46
CA HIS A 239 7.15 -9.40 -18.40
C HIS A 239 7.80 -8.71 -17.19
N PRO A 240 7.07 -7.91 -16.37
CA PRO A 240 7.61 -7.35 -15.15
C PRO A 240 8.09 -8.46 -14.21
N VAL A 241 9.40 -8.47 -13.97
CA VAL A 241 10.10 -9.60 -13.33
C VAL A 241 10.20 -9.40 -11.83
N VAL A 242 10.23 -8.15 -11.37
CA VAL A 242 10.48 -7.84 -9.96
C VAL A 242 9.36 -6.97 -9.42
N HIS A 243 8.68 -7.44 -8.38
CA HIS A 243 7.82 -6.63 -7.55
C HIS A 243 8.53 -6.41 -6.22
N TRP A 244 8.59 -5.16 -5.73
CA TRP A 244 9.21 -4.86 -4.44
C TRP A 244 8.44 -3.78 -3.70
N SER A 245 8.19 -4.01 -2.42
CA SER A 245 7.54 -3.05 -1.54
C SER A 245 8.07 -3.11 -0.12
N ALA A 246 8.01 -1.96 0.54
CA ALA A 246 8.16 -1.84 1.99
C ALA A 246 7.05 -0.91 2.47
N LEU A 247 6.23 -1.35 3.43
CA LEU A 247 5.08 -0.59 3.93
C LEU A 247 5.10 -0.57 5.46
N LYS A 248 5.06 0.61 6.05
CA LYS A 248 4.99 0.82 7.49
C LYS A 248 3.68 0.23 8.02
N ILE A 249 3.79 -0.54 9.08
CA ILE A 249 2.68 -1.13 9.81
C ILE A 249 2.24 -0.09 10.86
N ASN A 250 0.96 0.26 10.83
CA ASN A 250 0.35 1.16 11.81
C ASN A 250 -0.13 0.40 13.04
#